data_AF-A0A1X0NV70-F1
#
_entry.id   AF-A0A1X0NV70-F1
#
_cell.length_a   1.000
_cell.length_b   1.000
_cell.length_c   1.000
_cell.angle_alpha   90.00
_cell.angle_beta   90.00
_cell.angle_gamma   90.00
#
_symmetry.space_group_name_H-M   'P 1'
#
loop_
_entity.id
_entity.type
_entity.pdbx_description
1 polymer ?
#
loop_
_entity_poly.entity_id
_entity_poly.type
_entity_poly.pdbx_seq_one_letter_code
_entity_poly.pdbx_strand_id
1 'polypeptide(L)'
;MGGTFDRDDYEADVPLGHISRYLDVVYDETPTSYDLKASFFQAALPENIRASSRCRTESGELVEFTRLPMGFKCSPKILNTITRVLAGDPELVMPQYAAPQDLHIHPRMD
;
A
#
# COMPACT_ATOMS: atom_id res chain seq x y z
N MET A 1 17.41 -32.27 16.98
CA MET A 1 17.44 -30.80 16.81
C MET A 1 16.01 -30.39 16.49
N GLY A 2 15.26 -29.97 17.51
CA GLY A 2 13.88 -29.51 17.35
C GLY A 2 13.90 -28.06 16.90
N GLY A 3 13.50 -27.81 15.66
CA GLY A 3 13.14 -26.48 15.20
C GLY A 3 11.65 -26.30 15.43
N THR A 4 11.29 -25.52 16.43
CA THR A 4 9.94 -24.97 16.55
C THR A 4 9.75 -24.05 15.33
N PHE A 5 8.86 -24.43 14.42
CA PHE A 5 8.29 -23.46 13.48
C PHE A 5 7.53 -22.47 14.36
N ASP A 6 8.17 -21.33 14.64
CA ASP A 6 7.49 -20.20 15.24
C ASP A 6 6.37 -19.82 14.28
N ARG A 7 5.16 -19.94 14.81
CA ARG A 7 3.93 -19.67 14.10
C ARG A 7 3.71 -18.18 14.32
N ASP A 8 3.57 -17.43 13.23
CA ASP A 8 3.08 -16.04 13.15
C ASP A 8 4.04 -14.93 12.67
N ASP A 9 5.02 -15.24 11.82
CA ASP A 9 5.70 -14.17 11.03
C ASP A 9 4.85 -13.65 9.84
N TYR A 10 3.73 -14.33 9.52
CA TYR A 10 2.85 -13.98 8.41
C TYR A 10 1.58 -13.23 8.85
N GLU A 11 1.31 -13.13 10.15
CA GLU A 11 0.16 -12.38 10.63
C GLU A 11 0.51 -10.90 10.64
N ALA A 12 -0.34 -10.08 10.00
CA ALA A 12 -0.16 -8.64 9.95
C ALA A 12 -0.52 -8.04 11.31
N ASP A 13 0.28 -8.34 12.34
CA ASP A 13 0.15 -7.77 13.69
C ASP A 13 0.74 -6.34 13.70
N VAL A 14 0.23 -5.51 12.80
CA VAL A 14 0.20 -4.07 12.99
C VAL A 14 -1.26 -3.74 13.16
N PRO A 15 -1.66 -3.02 14.21
CA PRO A 15 -2.94 -2.34 14.19
C PRO A 15 -2.87 -1.32 13.04
N LEU A 16 -3.28 -1.73 11.84
CA LEU A 16 -3.46 -0.84 10.71
C LEU A 16 -4.64 0.06 11.08
N GLY A 17 -4.36 1.16 11.80
CA GLY A 17 -5.39 2.01 12.42
C GLY A 17 -6.34 2.71 11.44
N HIS A 18 -6.25 2.41 10.13
CA HIS A 18 -7.22 2.83 9.11
C HIS A 18 -7.66 1.57 8.37
N ILE A 19 -8.72 0.94 8.85
CA ILE A 19 -9.47 -0.04 8.09
C ILE A 19 -10.38 0.76 7.16
N SER A 20 -10.26 0.53 5.86
CA SER A 20 -11.15 1.12 4.86
C SER A 20 -12.58 0.66 5.15
N ARG A 21 -13.50 1.61 5.39
CA ARG A 21 -14.92 1.33 5.68
C ARG A 21 -15.79 1.26 4.41
N TYR A 22 -15.18 1.30 3.22
CA TYR A 22 -15.88 1.19 1.93
C TYR A 22 -16.35 -0.25 1.61
N LEU A 23 -16.63 -1.06 2.64
CA LEU A 23 -17.04 -2.46 2.48
C LEU A 23 -18.51 -2.62 2.04
N ASP A 24 -19.33 -1.57 2.11
CA ASP A 24 -20.73 -1.65 1.68
C ASP A 24 -20.86 -1.99 0.18
N VAL A 25 -19.91 -1.51 -0.64
CA VAL A 25 -19.83 -1.81 -2.08
C VAL A 25 -19.41 -3.27 -2.37
N VAL A 26 -18.77 -3.94 -1.41
CA VAL A 26 -18.30 -5.34 -1.58
C VAL A 26 -19.48 -6.32 -1.54
N TYR A 27 -20.63 -5.92 -1.01
CA TYR A 27 -21.84 -6.74 -0.94
C TYR A 27 -22.80 -6.55 -2.12
N ASP A 28 -22.39 -5.81 -3.17
CA ASP A 28 -23.19 -5.65 -4.38
C ASP A 28 -23.32 -6.97 -5.16
N GLU A 29 -24.28 -7.07 -6.08
CA GLU A 29 -24.55 -8.29 -6.87
C GLU A 29 -23.38 -8.68 -7.79
N THR A 30 -22.52 -7.72 -8.16
CA THR A 30 -21.35 -7.93 -9.03
C THR A 30 -20.08 -7.26 -8.48
N PRO A 31 -19.58 -7.73 -7.32
CA PRO A 31 -18.44 -7.08 -6.68
C PRO A 31 -17.20 -7.30 -7.54
N THR A 32 -16.54 -6.21 -7.93
CA THR A 32 -15.28 -6.28 -8.67
C THR A 32 -14.14 -5.83 -7.77
N SER A 33 -13.14 -6.69 -7.61
CA SER A 33 -11.93 -6.40 -6.84
C SER A 33 -10.74 -6.30 -7.78
N TYR A 34 -10.01 -5.18 -7.70
CA TYR A 34 -8.81 -4.94 -8.49
C TYR A 34 -7.59 -4.85 -7.58
N ASP A 35 -6.55 -5.57 -7.96
CA ASP A 35 -5.26 -5.55 -7.27
C ASP A 35 -4.31 -4.57 -7.96
N LEU A 36 -4.15 -3.37 -7.41
CA LEU A 36 -3.29 -2.33 -7.97
C LEU A 36 -1.81 -2.57 -7.62
N LYS A 37 -1.30 -3.78 -7.80
CA LYS A 37 0.06 -4.21 -7.37
C LYS A 37 1.19 -3.29 -7.82
N ALA A 38 1.11 -2.72 -9.02
CA ALA A 38 2.16 -1.82 -9.52
C ALA A 38 2.21 -0.47 -8.78
N SER A 39 1.15 -0.10 -8.06
CA SER A 39 1.04 1.22 -7.39
C SER A 39 2.07 1.42 -6.28
N PHE A 40 2.53 0.36 -5.62
CA PHE A 40 3.57 0.43 -4.60
C PHE A 40 4.84 1.09 -5.15
N PHE A 41 5.26 0.73 -6.37
CA PHE A 41 6.50 1.24 -6.96
C PHE A 41 6.43 2.72 -7.39
N GLN A 42 5.25 3.36 -7.33
CA GLN A 42 5.10 4.78 -7.66
C GLN A 42 5.61 5.69 -6.54
N ALA A 43 5.56 5.25 -5.28
CA ALA A 43 5.98 6.05 -4.13
C ALA A 43 7.51 5.92 -3.88
N ALA A 44 8.21 7.06 -3.79
CA ALA A 44 9.61 7.10 -3.39
C ALA A 44 9.78 6.78 -1.90
N LEU A 45 10.82 6.02 -1.56
CA LEU A 45 11.24 5.86 -0.16
C LEU A 45 12.20 6.99 0.23
N PRO A 46 11.97 7.65 1.39
CA PRO A 46 12.95 8.53 2.02
C PRO A 46 14.30 7.83 2.22
N GLU A 47 15.40 8.52 1.93
CA GLU A 47 16.76 7.95 2.00
C GLU A 47 17.08 7.35 3.36
N ASN A 48 16.63 8.00 4.44
CA ASN A 48 16.88 7.56 5.82
C ASN A 48 16.21 6.22 6.17
N ILE A 49 15.22 5.76 5.40
CA ILE A 49 14.54 4.48 5.63
C ILE A 49 14.91 3.40 4.60
N ARG A 50 15.60 3.74 3.50
CA ARG A 50 15.98 2.74 2.47
C ARG A 50 16.84 1.62 3.02
N ALA A 51 17.65 1.91 4.04
CA ALA A 51 18.49 0.93 4.71
C ALA A 51 17.72 -0.27 5.27
N SER A 52 16.44 -0.13 5.64
CA SER A 52 15.61 -1.23 6.14
C SER A 52 15.20 -2.23 5.06
N SER A 53 15.42 -1.89 3.79
CA SER A 53 15.03 -2.67 2.62
C SER A 53 16.22 -3.34 1.92
N ARG A 54 17.40 -3.30 2.54
CA ARG A 54 18.63 -3.85 1.97
C ARG A 54 18.57 -5.36 1.85
N CYS A 55 18.96 -5.86 0.70
CA CYS A 55 19.18 -7.28 0.47
C CYS A 55 20.45 -7.48 -0.37
N ARG A 56 20.91 -8.73 -0.47
CA ARG A 56 22.01 -9.08 -1.36
C ARG A 56 21.47 -9.76 -2.62
N THR A 57 22.01 -9.39 -3.76
CA THR A 57 21.79 -10.12 -5.02
C THR A 57 22.47 -11.49 -4.96
N GLU A 58 22.20 -12.34 -5.95
CA GLU A 58 22.89 -13.62 -6.09
C GLU A 58 24.42 -13.47 -6.18
N SER A 59 24.91 -12.38 -6.79
CA SER A 59 26.34 -12.05 -6.88
C SER A 59 26.92 -11.49 -5.57
N GLY A 60 26.09 -11.31 -4.53
CA GLY A 60 26.49 -10.78 -3.23
C GLY A 60 26.52 -9.25 -3.14
N GLU A 61 26.12 -8.54 -4.21
CA GLU A 61 26.00 -7.08 -4.22
C GLU A 61 24.91 -6.64 -3.24
N LEU A 62 25.21 -5.63 -2.40
CA LEU A 62 24.23 -5.05 -1.49
C LEU A 62 23.41 -4.01 -2.24
N VAL A 63 22.11 -4.24 -2.35
CA VAL A 63 21.15 -3.33 -3.00
C VAL A 63 20.08 -2.90 -2.01
N GLU A 64 19.42 -1.78 -2.28
CA GLU A 64 18.29 -1.28 -1.49
C GLU A 64 17.17 -0.78 -2.41
N PHE A 65 15.94 -0.81 -1.92
CA PHE A 65 14.81 -0.28 -2.66
C PHE A 65 14.78 1.26 -2.57
N THR A 66 14.59 1.91 -3.72
CA THR A 66 14.40 3.37 -3.82
C THR A 66 12.92 3.76 -3.86
N ARG A 67 12.04 2.78 -4.12
CA ARG A 67 10.59 2.90 -4.17
C ARG A 67 9.96 1.93 -3.17
N LEU A 68 8.73 2.21 -2.73
CA LEU A 68 8.03 1.38 -1.75
C LEU A 68 7.85 -0.05 -2.31
N PRO A 69 8.48 -1.08 -1.71
CA PRO A 69 8.37 -2.43 -2.21
C PRO A 69 7.07 -3.08 -1.77
N MET A 70 6.59 -4.01 -2.57
CA MET A 70 5.51 -4.91 -2.15
C MET A 70 5.98 -5.78 -0.98
N GLY A 71 5.15 -5.95 0.04
CA GLY A 71 5.48 -6.76 1.22
C GLY A 71 6.17 -6.00 2.36
N PHE A 72 6.51 -4.72 2.21
CA PHE A 72 6.90 -3.92 3.37
C PHE A 72 5.68 -3.63 4.24
N LYS A 73 5.77 -3.90 5.56
CA LYS A 73 4.65 -3.94 6.52
C LYS A 73 3.75 -2.70 6.48
N CYS A 74 4.36 -1.52 6.29
CA CYS A 74 3.64 -0.25 6.27
C CYS A 74 3.10 0.14 4.88
N SER A 75 3.43 -0.61 3.83
CA SER A 75 3.09 -0.22 2.45
C SER A 75 1.59 -0.09 2.22
N PRO A 76 0.73 -1.03 2.68
CA PRO A 76 -0.71 -0.88 2.53
C PRO A 76 -1.24 0.40 3.19
N LYS A 77 -0.68 0.79 4.34
CA LYS A 77 -1.06 2.01 5.06
C LYS A 77 -0.66 3.27 4.29
N ILE A 78 0.56 3.29 3.75
CA ILE A 78 1.07 4.42 2.95
C ILE A 78 0.21 4.58 1.71
N LEU A 79 -0.03 3.50 0.96
CA LEU A 79 -0.89 3.55 -0.22
C LEU A 79 -2.32 3.98 0.12
N ASN A 80 -2.93 3.41 1.17
CA ASN A 80 -4.27 3.83 1.58
C ASN A 80 -4.33 5.32 1.92
N THR A 81 -3.30 5.87 2.55
CA THR A 81 -3.22 7.31 2.85
C THR A 81 -3.13 8.14 1.57
N ILE A 82 -2.27 7.74 0.63
CA ILE A 82 -2.15 8.41 -0.67
C ILE A 82 -3.49 8.33 -1.42
N THR A 83 -4.12 7.16 -1.49
CA THR A 83 -5.42 6.96 -2.15
C THR A 83 -6.51 7.83 -1.53
N ARG A 84 -6.60 7.89 -0.19
CA ARG A 84 -7.58 8.76 0.50
C ARG A 84 -7.33 10.24 0.21
N VAL A 85 -6.07 10.67 0.16
CA VAL A 85 -5.71 12.04 -0.22
C VAL A 85 -6.13 12.33 -1.67
N LEU A 86 -5.84 11.42 -2.60
CA LEU A 86 -6.22 11.58 -4.01
C LEU A 86 -7.75 11.57 -4.21
N ALA A 87 -8.47 10.78 -3.41
CA ALA A 87 -9.93 10.75 -3.40
C ALA A 87 -10.56 11.97 -2.71
N GLY A 88 -9.77 12.87 -2.13
CA GLY A 88 -10.27 14.08 -1.46
C GLY A 88 -10.94 13.80 -0.11
N ASP A 89 -10.47 12.80 0.63
CA ASP A 89 -11.03 12.46 1.95
C ASP A 89 -11.00 13.68 2.90
N PRO A 90 -12.15 14.11 3.45
CA PRO A 90 -12.26 15.33 4.25
C PRO A 90 -11.50 15.27 5.58
N GLU A 91 -11.13 14.09 6.07
CA GLU A 91 -10.27 13.96 7.26
C GLU A 91 -8.80 14.29 6.96
N LEU A 92 -8.38 14.16 5.69
CA LEU A 92 -6.97 14.29 5.29
C LEU A 92 -6.71 15.48 4.36
N VAL A 93 -7.74 15.98 3.66
CA VAL A 93 -7.61 17.02 2.63
C VAL A 93 -8.60 18.15 2.91
N MET A 94 -8.09 19.38 2.96
CA MET A 94 -8.97 20.54 3.09
C MET A 94 -9.80 20.74 1.81
N PRO A 95 -11.06 21.23 1.90
CA PRO A 95 -11.95 21.34 0.75
C PRO A 95 -11.35 22.07 -0.47
N GLN A 96 -10.52 23.10 -0.25
CA GLN A 96 -9.89 23.87 -1.32
C GLN A 96 -8.79 23.11 -2.11
N TYR A 97 -8.33 21.96 -1.59
CA TYR A 97 -7.33 21.10 -2.24
C TYR A 97 -7.91 19.75 -2.68
N ALA A 98 -9.19 19.48 -2.38
CA ALA A 98 -9.85 18.26 -2.80
C ALA A 98 -10.05 18.26 -4.32
N ALA A 99 -9.89 17.08 -4.94
CA ALA A 99 -10.23 16.91 -6.34
C ALA A 99 -11.75 17.15 -6.55
N PRO A 100 -12.18 17.70 -7.70
CA PRO A 100 -13.60 17.83 -8.02
C PRO A 100 -14.29 16.46 -7.96
N GLN A 101 -15.53 16.42 -7.45
CA GLN A 101 -16.30 15.18 -7.32
C GLN A 101 -16.63 14.51 -8.66
N ASP A 102 -16.53 15.25 -9.77
CA ASP A 102 -16.78 14.78 -11.13
C ASP A 102 -15.57 14.09 -11.78
N LEU A 103 -14.51 13.78 -11.02
CA LEU A 103 -13.34 13.08 -11.55
C LEU A 103 -13.68 11.60 -11.84
N HIS A 104 -14.02 11.32 -13.10
CA HIS A 104 -14.19 9.96 -13.59
C HIS A 104 -12.84 9.33 -13.93
N ILE A 105 -12.40 8.38 -13.10
CA ILE A 105 -11.26 7.52 -13.42
C ILE A 105 -11.77 6.40 -14.34
N HIS A 106 -11.31 6.40 -15.59
CA HIS A 106 -11.53 5.29 -16.52
C HIS A 106 -10.34 4.34 -16.46
N PRO A 107 -10.41 3.23 -15.70
CA PRO A 107 -9.37 2.21 -15.77
C PRO A 107 -9.38 1.63 -17.18
N ARG A 108 -8.31 1.88 -17.94
CA ARG A 108 -8.09 1.19 -19.21
C ARG A 108 -7.55 -0.19 -18.88
N MET A 109 -8.26 -1.22 -19.30
CA MET A 109 -7.69 -2.58 -19.36
C MET A 109 -7.03 -2.74 -20.73
N ASP A 110 -5.73 -3.00 -20.70
CA ASP A 110 -4.90 -3.41 -21.83
C ASP A 110 -4.84 -4.93 -21.98
#